data_AF-A0A1C3WJ77-F1
#
_entry.id   AF-A0A1C3WJ77-F1
#
_cell.length_a   1.000
_cell.length_b   1.000
_cell.length_c   1.000
_cell.angle_alpha   90.00
_cell.angle_beta   90.00
_cell.angle_gamma   90.00
#
_symmetry.space_group_name_H-M   'P 1'
#
loop_
_entity.id
_entity.type
_entity.pdbx_description
1 polymer ?
#
loop_
_entity_poly.entity_id
_entity_poly.type
_entity_poly.pdbx_seq_one_letter_code
_entity_poly.pdbx_strand_id
1 'polypeptide(L)'
;MIWAITSVLAFYLGALNTLLARVAGTCTQGEADRLWGVVISIPFYLVAVLGLFQTKYLRAATIACSPVFLFTLWQAAFAVRLSFDILVYDASACEVLEGMPYPNSGAEIAFAVLWPLVGFGTLVALTLVYILRRPQNGLGQR
;
A
#
# COMPACT_ATOMS: atom_id res chain seq x y z
N MET A 1 20.78 1.72 -13.56
CA MET A 1 19.75 2.68 -14.01
C MET A 1 18.41 1.99 -14.22
N ILE A 2 18.37 0.89 -14.99
CA ILE A 2 17.17 0.07 -15.22
C ILE A 2 16.43 -0.28 -13.92
N TRP A 3 17.11 -0.80 -12.90
CA TRP A 3 16.51 -1.14 -11.59
C TRP A 3 15.85 0.04 -10.85
N ALA A 4 16.36 1.26 -11.04
CA ALA A 4 15.75 2.45 -10.44
C ALA A 4 14.42 2.78 -11.14
N ILE A 5 14.42 2.72 -12.47
CA ILE A 5 13.24 3.02 -13.29
C ILE A 5 12.15 1.98 -13.06
N THR A 6 12.51 0.68 -13.07
CA THR A 6 11.56 -0.40 -12.81
C THR A 6 10.97 -0.31 -11.42
N SER A 7 11.79 0.04 -10.41
CA SER A 7 11.32 0.23 -9.04
C SER A 7 10.30 1.37 -8.93
N VAL A 8 10.63 2.55 -9.44
CA VAL A 8 9.74 3.71 -9.42
C VAL A 8 8.44 3.39 -10.17
N LEU A 9 8.54 2.84 -11.39
CA LEU A 9 7.37 2.52 -12.19
C LEU A 9 6.47 1.48 -11.51
N ALA A 10 7.05 0.45 -10.88
CA ALA A 10 6.30 -0.55 -10.13
C ALA A 10 5.62 0.04 -8.88
N PHE A 11 6.26 0.97 -8.16
CA PHE A 11 5.62 1.70 -7.05
C PHE A 11 4.40 2.50 -7.52
N TYR A 12 4.54 3.23 -8.64
CA TYR A 12 3.44 4.00 -9.21
C TYR A 12 2.29 3.12 -9.70
N LEU A 13 2.59 1.99 -10.35
CA LEU A 13 1.55 1.04 -10.78
C LEU A 13 0.83 0.40 -9.60
N GLY A 14 1.55 -0.02 -8.57
CA GLY A 14 0.95 -0.59 -7.34
C GLY A 14 0.06 0.43 -6.61
N ALA A 15 0.51 1.68 -6.52
CA ALA A 15 -0.24 2.79 -5.94
C ALA A 15 -1.49 3.17 -6.76
N LEU A 16 -1.34 3.24 -8.08
CA LEU A 16 -2.48 3.53 -8.97
C LEU A 16 -3.53 2.41 -8.89
N ASN A 17 -3.10 1.15 -8.89
CA ASN A 17 -4.03 0.03 -8.79
C ASN A 17 -4.76 -0.01 -7.44
N THR A 18 -4.09 0.36 -6.34
CA THR A 18 -4.76 0.47 -5.02
C THR A 18 -5.74 1.64 -4.96
N LEU A 19 -5.42 2.77 -5.62
CA LEU A 19 -6.36 3.87 -5.79
C LEU A 19 -7.59 3.45 -6.60
N LEU A 20 -7.38 2.75 -7.71
CA LEU A 20 -8.45 2.22 -8.55
C LEU A 20 -9.29 1.18 -7.78
N ALA A 21 -8.67 0.28 -7.02
CA ALA A 21 -9.40 -0.68 -6.18
C ALA A 21 -10.37 0.00 -5.18
N ARG A 22 -10.05 1.23 -4.74
CA ARG A 22 -10.91 2.02 -3.87
C ARG A 22 -11.99 2.79 -4.64
N VAL A 23 -11.66 3.39 -5.78
CA VAL A 23 -12.54 4.35 -6.50
C VAL A 23 -13.31 3.70 -7.64
N ALA A 24 -12.72 2.75 -8.34
CA ALA A 24 -13.30 2.09 -9.50
C ALA A 24 -14.14 0.89 -9.06
N GLY A 25 -15.43 1.15 -8.86
CA GLY A 25 -16.45 0.16 -8.56
C GLY A 25 -17.57 0.78 -7.74
N THR A 26 -18.69 0.09 -7.62
CA THR A 26 -19.82 0.44 -6.76
C THR A 26 -20.17 -0.74 -5.88
N CYS A 27 -20.63 -0.50 -4.66
CA CYS A 27 -21.17 -1.56 -3.82
C CYS A 27 -22.55 -2.00 -4.35
N THR A 28 -22.55 -3.01 -5.22
CA THR A 28 -23.78 -3.68 -5.64
C THR A 28 -24.06 -4.84 -4.69
N GLN A 29 -25.23 -4.85 -4.05
CA GLN A 29 -25.69 -5.93 -3.16
C GLN A 29 -24.85 -6.14 -1.88
N GLY A 30 -24.09 -5.14 -1.42
CA GLY A 30 -23.30 -5.23 -0.19
C GLY A 30 -21.99 -6.01 -0.35
N GLU A 31 -21.61 -6.37 -1.57
CA GLU A 31 -20.31 -6.99 -1.85
C GLU A 31 -19.26 -5.92 -2.18
N ALA A 32 -18.13 -5.98 -1.47
CA ALA A 32 -17.03 -5.04 -1.60
C ALA A 32 -15.88 -5.59 -2.46
N ASP A 33 -16.20 -6.37 -3.51
CA ASP A 33 -15.22 -7.11 -4.32
C ASP A 33 -14.13 -6.25 -4.94
N ARG A 34 -14.40 -4.96 -5.17
CA ARG A 34 -13.39 -3.98 -5.63
C ARG A 34 -12.16 -3.91 -4.72
N LEU A 35 -12.32 -4.16 -3.41
CA LEU A 35 -11.23 -4.14 -2.44
C LEU A 35 -10.19 -5.24 -2.70
N TRP A 36 -10.54 -6.33 -3.40
CA TRP A 36 -9.58 -7.36 -3.83
C TRP A 36 -8.50 -6.84 -4.76
N GLY A 37 -8.72 -5.69 -5.41
CA GLY A 37 -7.72 -5.06 -6.27
C GLY A 37 -6.38 -4.81 -5.56
N VAL A 38 -6.37 -4.65 -4.22
CA VAL A 38 -5.12 -4.51 -3.44
C VAL A 38 -4.19 -5.73 -3.57
N VAL A 39 -4.73 -6.94 -3.80
CA VAL A 39 -3.95 -8.18 -3.97
C VAL A 39 -3.10 -8.10 -5.24
N ILE A 40 -3.63 -7.50 -6.30
CA ILE A 40 -2.91 -7.27 -7.55
C ILE A 40 -1.73 -6.31 -7.33
N SER A 41 -1.81 -5.39 -6.37
CA SER A 41 -0.70 -4.49 -6.03
C SER A 41 0.46 -5.14 -5.29
N ILE A 42 0.25 -6.31 -4.67
CA ILE A 42 1.31 -7.04 -3.94
C ILE A 42 2.51 -7.35 -4.83
N PRO A 43 2.37 -8.03 -5.99
CA PRO A 43 3.52 -8.31 -6.86
C PRO A 43 4.21 -7.04 -7.36
N PHE A 44 3.45 -5.96 -7.64
CA PHE A 44 4.05 -4.69 -8.02
C PHE A 44 4.91 -4.10 -6.91
N TYR A 45 4.42 -4.08 -5.67
CA TYR A 45 5.21 -3.60 -4.54
C TYR A 45 6.43 -4.48 -4.25
N LEU A 46 6.33 -5.80 -4.40
CA LEU A 46 7.49 -6.70 -4.26
C LEU A 46 8.56 -6.39 -5.31
N VAL A 47 8.19 -6.27 -6.58
CA VAL A 47 9.13 -5.89 -7.66
C VAL A 47 9.72 -4.51 -7.38
N ALA A 48 8.91 -3.58 -6.88
CA ALA A 48 9.34 -2.23 -6.56
C ALA A 48 10.41 -2.20 -5.45
N VAL A 49 10.18 -2.94 -4.36
CA VAL A 49 11.12 -3.10 -3.24
C VAL A 49 12.40 -3.81 -3.69
N LEU A 50 12.30 -4.88 -4.47
CA LEU A 50 13.46 -5.60 -5.00
C LEU A 50 14.31 -4.71 -5.93
N GLY A 51 13.67 -3.95 -6.82
CA GLY A 51 14.35 -2.98 -7.69
C GLY A 51 15.03 -1.88 -6.88
N LEU A 52 14.38 -1.38 -5.83
CA LEU A 52 14.96 -0.39 -4.92
C LEU A 52 16.14 -0.98 -4.15
N PHE A 53 16.07 -2.25 -3.77
CA PHE A 53 17.16 -2.94 -3.10
C PHE A 53 18.38 -3.10 -4.02
N GLN A 54 18.20 -3.32 -5.32
CA GLN A 54 19.31 -3.54 -6.26
C GLN A 54 19.89 -2.25 -6.88
N THR A 55 19.22 -1.10 -6.74
CA THR A 55 19.68 0.13 -7.38
C THR A 55 20.86 0.79 -6.67
N LYS A 56 21.78 1.35 -7.48
CA LYS A 56 22.88 2.19 -6.99
C LYS A 56 22.43 3.64 -6.71
N TYR A 57 21.29 4.06 -7.26
CA TYR A 57 20.78 5.43 -7.20
C TYR A 57 19.69 5.61 -6.14
N LEU A 58 19.91 5.05 -4.93
CA LEU A 58 18.87 4.94 -3.91
C LEU A 58 18.27 6.30 -3.53
N ARG A 59 19.09 7.32 -3.30
CA ARG A 59 18.60 8.68 -2.95
C ARG A 59 17.69 9.28 -4.02
N ALA A 60 18.08 9.18 -5.28
CA ALA A 60 17.29 9.71 -6.40
C ALA A 60 15.98 8.94 -6.55
N ALA A 61 16.02 7.60 -6.46
CA ALA A 61 14.83 6.76 -6.53
C ALA A 61 13.87 7.04 -5.36
N THR A 62 14.37 7.23 -4.13
CA THR A 62 13.53 7.57 -2.98
C THR A 62 12.88 8.93 -3.10
N ILE A 63 13.59 9.93 -3.65
CA ILE A 63 13.00 11.26 -3.91
C ILE A 63 11.90 11.15 -4.96
N ALA A 64 12.14 10.41 -6.04
CA ALA A 64 11.14 10.16 -7.09
C ALA A 64 9.91 9.40 -6.55
N CYS A 65 10.09 8.54 -5.55
CA CYS A 65 8.99 7.82 -4.89
C CYS A 65 8.28 8.63 -3.79
N SER A 66 8.71 9.85 -3.48
CA SER A 66 8.12 10.67 -2.40
C SER A 66 6.60 10.87 -2.54
N PRO A 67 6.03 11.12 -3.75
CA PRO A 67 4.58 11.24 -3.90
C PRO A 67 3.85 9.93 -3.58
N VAL A 68 4.43 8.79 -3.99
CA VAL A 68 3.89 7.47 -3.69
C VAL A 68 3.91 7.20 -2.20
N PHE A 69 4.95 7.62 -1.48
CA PHE A 69 5.03 7.46 -0.03
C PHE A 69 3.89 8.18 0.72
N LEU A 70 3.57 9.43 0.33
CA LEU A 70 2.42 10.15 0.89
C LEU A 70 1.11 9.40 0.62
N PHE A 71 0.99 8.82 -0.57
CA PHE A 71 -0.16 7.99 -0.91
C PHE A 71 -0.22 6.71 -0.07
N THR A 72 0.89 6.03 0.18
CA THR A 72 0.96 4.85 1.04
C THR A 72 0.58 5.17 2.49
N LEU A 73 0.95 6.35 3.02
CA LEU A 73 0.51 6.80 4.35
C LEU A 73 -1.01 7.00 4.40
N TRP A 74 -1.58 7.61 3.38
CA TRP A 74 -3.04 7.74 3.27
C TRP A 74 -3.71 6.37 3.14
N GLN A 75 -3.14 5.44 2.39
CA GLN A 75 -3.62 4.07 2.26
C GLN A 75 -3.59 3.34 3.62
N ALA A 76 -2.52 3.52 4.41
CA ALA A 76 -2.42 2.96 5.75
C ALA A 76 -3.47 3.55 6.72
N ALA A 77 -3.70 4.87 6.67
CA ALA A 77 -4.74 5.52 7.47
C ALA A 77 -6.15 5.00 7.10
N PHE A 78 -6.42 4.82 5.80
CA PHE A 78 -7.65 4.20 5.34
C PHE A 78 -7.76 2.74 5.80
N ALA A 79 -6.69 1.96 5.70
CA ALA A 79 -6.67 0.57 6.15
C ALA A 79 -6.98 0.44 7.65
N VAL A 80 -6.42 1.33 8.48
CA VAL A 80 -6.71 1.37 9.92
C VAL A 80 -8.19 1.68 10.15
N ARG A 81 -8.73 2.69 9.48
CA ARG A 81 -10.15 3.05 9.60
C ARG A 81 -11.05 1.88 9.18
N LEU A 82 -10.80 1.29 8.02
CA LEU A 82 -11.52 0.11 7.52
C LEU A 82 -11.48 -1.04 8.52
N SER A 83 -10.31 -1.32 9.09
CA SER A 83 -10.15 -2.40 10.06
C SER A 83 -10.89 -2.10 11.37
N PHE A 84 -10.84 -0.86 11.84
CA PHE A 84 -11.51 -0.44 13.07
C PHE A 84 -13.02 -0.50 12.90
N ASP A 85 -13.54 0.03 11.81
CA ASP A 85 -14.98 0.06 11.53
C ASP A 85 -15.54 -1.37 11.36
N ILE A 86 -14.83 -2.26 10.68
CA ILE A 86 -15.27 -3.67 10.51
C ILE A 86 -15.13 -4.47 11.81
N LEU A 87 -14.00 -4.37 12.52
CA LEU A 87 -13.72 -5.25 13.68
C LEU A 87 -14.36 -4.77 14.98
N VAL A 88 -14.60 -3.46 15.13
CA VAL A 88 -15.10 -2.87 16.39
C VAL A 88 -16.56 -2.46 16.27
N TYR A 89 -16.95 -1.84 15.14
CA TYR A 89 -18.32 -1.37 14.93
C TYR A 89 -19.20 -2.35 14.14
N ASP A 90 -18.65 -3.50 13.73
CA ASP A 90 -19.32 -4.51 12.91
C ASP A 90 -19.91 -3.93 11.61
N ALA A 91 -19.32 -2.82 11.15
CA ALA A 91 -19.73 -2.12 9.94
C ALA A 91 -19.28 -2.89 8.71
N SER A 92 -20.06 -2.81 7.64
CA SER A 92 -19.66 -3.43 6.38
C SER A 92 -18.54 -2.64 5.69
N ALA A 93 -17.73 -3.31 4.86
CA ALA A 93 -16.72 -2.65 4.05
C ALA A 93 -17.34 -1.63 3.09
N CYS A 94 -18.56 -1.90 2.60
CA CYS A 94 -19.33 -0.97 1.79
C CYS A 94 -19.77 0.29 2.55
N GLU A 95 -20.13 0.16 3.82
CA GLU A 95 -20.47 1.29 4.68
C GLU A 95 -19.28 2.22 4.90
N VAL A 96 -18.08 1.68 5.09
CA VAL A 96 -16.85 2.48 5.20
C VAL A 96 -16.53 3.22 3.90
N LEU A 97 -16.87 2.64 2.75
CA LEU A 97 -16.56 3.20 1.43
C LEU A 97 -17.57 4.24 0.95
N GLU A 98 -18.87 4.02 1.19
CA GLU A 98 -19.96 4.86 0.66
C GLU A 98 -20.69 5.67 1.74
N GLY A 99 -20.47 5.37 3.02
CA GLY A 99 -21.06 6.10 4.15
C GLY A 99 -22.56 5.83 4.35
N MET A 100 -23.07 4.74 3.78
CA MET A 100 -24.47 4.29 3.91
C MET A 100 -24.51 2.90 4.57
N PRO A 101 -25.56 2.56 5.34
CA PRO A 101 -25.64 1.27 6.01
C PRO A 101 -25.87 0.13 5.00
N TYR A 102 -25.06 -0.93 5.10
CA TYR A 102 -25.20 -2.16 4.32
C TYR A 102 -25.17 -3.40 5.23
N PRO A 103 -25.83 -4.50 4.84
CA PRO A 103 -25.77 -5.75 5.60
C PRO A 103 -24.36 -6.34 5.57
N ASN A 104 -23.84 -6.69 6.74
CA ASN A 104 -22.53 -7.32 6.90
C ASN A 104 -22.63 -8.82 6.57
N SER A 105 -21.81 -9.28 5.62
CA SER A 105 -21.75 -10.68 5.18
C SER A 105 -20.68 -11.51 5.91
N GLY A 106 -19.83 -10.88 6.74
CA GLY A 106 -18.71 -11.50 7.46
C GLY A 106 -17.48 -11.79 6.59
N ALA A 107 -17.62 -11.85 5.26
CA ALA A 107 -16.50 -12.04 4.33
C ALA A 107 -15.53 -10.85 4.31
N GLU A 108 -15.96 -9.70 4.84
CA GLU A 108 -15.25 -8.43 4.81
C GLU A 108 -14.07 -8.37 5.80
N ILE A 109 -14.00 -9.31 6.74
CA ILE A 109 -12.86 -9.49 7.67
C ILE A 109 -11.56 -9.69 6.90
N ALA A 110 -11.61 -10.37 5.74
CA ALA A 110 -10.43 -10.54 4.90
C ALA A 110 -9.82 -9.19 4.48
N PHE A 111 -10.67 -8.19 4.17
CA PHE A 111 -10.21 -6.85 3.79
C PHE A 111 -9.64 -6.08 4.98
N ALA A 112 -10.23 -6.24 6.17
CA ALA A 112 -9.71 -5.67 7.42
C ALA A 112 -8.31 -6.17 7.76
N VAL A 113 -7.92 -7.39 7.35
CA VAL A 113 -6.55 -7.90 7.57
C VAL A 113 -5.62 -7.52 6.42
N LEU A 114 -6.10 -7.66 5.19
CA LEU A 114 -5.24 -7.60 4.01
C LEU A 114 -4.78 -6.17 3.67
N TRP A 115 -5.66 -5.17 3.88
CA TRP A 115 -5.30 -3.76 3.65
C TRP A 115 -4.21 -3.24 4.58
N PRO A 116 -4.29 -3.46 5.92
CA PRO A 116 -3.20 -3.10 6.82
C PRO A 116 -1.92 -3.86 6.49
N LEU A 117 -2.02 -5.15 6.18
CA LEU A 117 -0.85 -5.98 5.88
C LEU A 117 -0.09 -5.43 4.67
N VAL A 118 -0.78 -5.04 3.59
CA VAL A 118 -0.16 -4.43 2.42
C VAL A 118 0.31 -3.00 2.70
N GLY A 119 -0.51 -2.17 3.34
CA GLY A 119 -0.18 -0.77 3.65
C GLY A 119 1.03 -0.64 4.59
N PHE A 120 1.00 -1.31 5.74
CA PHE A 120 2.11 -1.29 6.69
C PHE A 120 3.29 -2.12 6.21
N GLY A 121 3.05 -3.27 5.58
CA GLY A 121 4.12 -4.12 5.04
C GLY A 121 4.99 -3.38 4.01
N THR A 122 4.37 -2.57 3.15
CA THR A 122 5.12 -1.75 2.17
C THR A 122 5.91 -0.63 2.85
N LEU A 123 5.35 0.05 3.85
CA LEU A 123 6.07 1.07 4.63
C LEU A 123 7.27 0.48 5.38
N VAL A 124 7.09 -0.67 6.02
CA VAL A 124 8.16 -1.39 6.72
C VAL A 124 9.24 -1.83 5.73
N ALA A 125 8.85 -2.42 4.59
CA ALA A 125 9.80 -2.85 3.57
C ALA A 125 10.62 -1.68 2.99
N LEU A 126 9.97 -0.55 2.67
CA LEU A 126 10.64 0.67 2.22
C LEU A 126 11.63 1.20 3.25
N THR A 127 11.20 1.28 4.51
CA THR A 127 12.03 1.76 5.62
C THR A 127 13.24 0.84 5.83
N LEU A 128 13.02 -0.47 5.80
CA LEU A 128 14.06 -1.48 5.95
C LEU A 128 15.09 -1.40 4.81
N VAL A 129 14.64 -1.31 3.55
CA VAL A 129 15.54 -1.11 2.40
C VAL A 129 16.33 0.17 2.55
N TYR A 130 15.69 1.28 2.95
CA TYR A 130 16.36 2.55 3.16
C TYR A 130 17.44 2.46 4.25
N ILE A 131 17.14 1.86 5.40
CA ILE A 131 18.07 1.72 6.52
C ILE A 131 19.24 0.81 6.14
N LEU A 132 18.96 -0.38 5.59
CA LEU A 132 19.99 -1.38 5.24
C LEU A 132 20.91 -0.91 4.13
N ARG A 133 20.40 -0.13 3.18
CA ARG A 133 21.19 0.42 2.08
C ARG A 133 21.66 1.85 2.33
N ARG A 134 21.35 2.45 3.47
CA ARG A 134 21.82 3.81 3.80
C ARG A 134 23.35 3.77 3.74
N PRO A 135 23.99 4.51 2.82
CA PRO A 135 25.44 4.51 2.75
C PRO A 135 25.97 5.02 4.09
N GLN A 136 26.83 4.24 4.76
CA GLN A 136 27.57 4.62 5.96
C GLN A 136 28.61 5.70 5.62
N ASN A 137 28.18 6.85 5.13
CA ASN A 137 29.06 7.97 4.81
C ASN A 137 29.45 8.78 6.07
N GLY A 138 29.65 8.12 7.22
CA GLY A 138 29.76 8.85 8.50
C GLY A 138 30.52 8.21 9.66
N LEU A 139 31.22 7.07 9.49
CA LEU A 139 32.03 6.47 10.58
C LEU A 139 33.47 6.13 10.13
N GLY A 140 34.08 7.00 9.32
CA GLY A 140 35.43 6.76 8.80
C GLY A 140 36.19 8.01 8.38
N GLN A 141 36.06 9.10 9.14
CA GLN A 141 37.00 10.23 9.08
C GLN A 141 37.15 10.83 10.48
N ARG A 142 37.84 10.12 11.38
CA ARG A 142 38.68 10.68 12.43
C ARG A 142 39.82 9.73 12.71
#